data_AF-A0A5M9UCH2-F1
#
_entry.id   AF-A0A5M9UCH2-F1
#
_cell.length_a   1.000
_cell.length_b   1.000
_cell.length_c   1.000
_cell.angle_alpha   90.00
_cell.angle_beta   90.00
_cell.angle_gamma   90.00
#
_symmetry.space_group_name_H-M   'P 1'
#
loop_
_entity.id
_entity.type
_entity.pdbx_description
1 polymer ?
#
loop_
_entity_poly.entity_id
_entity_poly.type
_entity_poly.pdbx_seq_one_letter_code
_entity_poly.pdbx_strand_id
1 'polypeptide(L)'
;MWSTIVSYVPDWSIWIQAFLVFIIPIGITLSTRWINAAIKRGSFSRSKRSSVSSKDISPAAKGQGEGTETGQYANIKLTGKYTTDLTSVRESFGQNADVHIREFTIRGTNTRAAVIYTEGLVDQDLIDDHLITPLMLEGVPELKREGFLHPDNAHLLSAYLQDQLLPVSLIEETQSLQKVSVGVLFGKNALLVDGLPGALLIGAHKIKTRGVNEPLSEGLLRGPRIGFTEQLSDNTGILRRYGSDQSLFIQKFEVGSRIKKELAVAYIQDIADPNLVAEVQKRIEEMDMDSMLESGYVEQLIEDNTLSPFQQVLNTERPDRVMGALLEGRVAILLDGTPFVLIVPVTFSMLLQSPEDYYERWIPGTFLRMLRFMAAMLALLAPALYISFISFHPGLIPTKLVLTIIETRTGVPFPSIIEVLIMELSIEILREAGIRLPKPIAPAMGIVGGLIIGQAAVQAGIISQFLVIVVAVTAISSFTIPVYSAGLTLRILRFAAMFSAAVLGLFGVVMFFLLVCTHLARLSSFGVSYVAPAVPYQFGEWKDFIIRAPLNMMRKRPEMSSPIDKDRKK
;
A
#
# COMPACT_ATOMS: atom_id res chain seq x y z
N MET A 1 5.49 69.38 6.92
CA MET A 1 5.77 68.27 5.98
C MET A 1 6.56 67.16 6.64
N TRP A 2 7.73 67.44 7.24
CA TRP A 2 8.51 66.37 7.91
C TRP A 2 7.84 65.81 9.17
N SER A 3 7.18 66.64 9.99
CA SER A 3 6.43 66.18 11.17
C SER A 3 5.23 65.29 10.81
N THR A 4 4.55 65.59 9.71
CA THR A 4 3.45 64.77 9.19
C THR A 4 3.93 63.46 8.57
N ILE A 5 5.16 63.40 8.05
CA ILE A 5 5.76 62.15 7.55
C ILE A 5 6.18 61.26 8.72
N VAL A 6 6.78 61.83 9.77
CA VAL A 6 7.19 61.10 10.98
C VAL A 6 5.99 60.51 11.71
N SER A 7 4.81 61.13 11.67
CA SER A 7 3.58 60.56 12.26
C SER A 7 3.02 59.34 11.51
N TYR A 8 3.48 59.05 10.30
CA TYR A 8 3.15 57.82 9.57
C TYR A 8 4.22 56.73 9.69
N VAL A 9 5.35 57.01 10.37
CA VAL A 9 6.39 56.00 10.60
C VAL A 9 5.88 55.04 11.68
N PRO A 10 5.76 53.74 11.37
CA PRO A 10 5.30 52.75 12.33
C PRO A 10 6.20 52.69 13.56
N ASP A 11 5.61 52.45 14.74
CA ASP A 11 6.35 52.23 15.97
C ASP A 11 7.39 51.10 15.81
N TRP A 12 8.47 51.19 16.59
CA TRP A 12 9.58 50.23 16.55
C TRP A 12 9.14 48.77 16.77
N SER A 13 8.04 48.56 17.49
CA SER A 13 7.40 47.25 17.68
C SER A 13 6.92 46.63 16.35
N ILE A 14 6.37 47.44 15.44
CA ILE A 14 5.89 46.99 14.12
C ILE A 14 7.08 46.59 13.24
N TRP A 15 8.18 47.33 13.32
CA TRP A 15 9.42 46.97 12.62
C TRP A 15 10.03 45.65 13.13
N ILE A 16 10.05 45.44 14.44
CA ILE A 16 10.49 44.18 15.04
C ILE A 16 9.59 43.02 14.61
N GLN A 17 8.27 43.21 14.59
CA GLN A 17 7.32 42.19 14.13
C GLN A 17 7.52 41.87 12.65
N ALA A 18 7.67 42.89 11.79
CA ALA A 18 7.94 42.71 10.36
C ALA A 18 9.26 41.96 10.10
N PHE A 19 10.29 42.26 10.90
CA PHE A 19 11.59 41.58 10.83
C PHE A 19 11.50 40.11 11.26
N LEU A 20 10.77 39.81 12.34
CA LEU A 20 10.52 38.43 12.79
C LEU A 20 9.74 37.61 11.76
N VAL A 21 8.74 38.23 11.10
CA VAL A 21 7.96 37.59 10.03
C VAL A 21 8.85 37.17 8.85
N PHE A 22 9.93 37.89 8.58
CA PHE A 22 10.90 37.52 7.52
C PHE A 22 11.93 36.49 7.99
N ILE A 23 12.45 36.62 9.21
CA ILE A 23 13.56 35.77 9.70
C ILE A 23 13.09 34.37 10.07
N ILE A 24 11.92 34.22 10.68
CA ILE A 24 11.44 32.91 11.14
C ILE A 24 11.31 31.91 9.98
N PRO A 25 10.69 32.24 8.82
CA PRO A 25 10.65 31.36 7.66
C PRO A 25 12.03 31.04 7.09
N ILE A 26 12.95 32.02 7.06
CA ILE A 26 14.32 31.82 6.58
C ILE A 26 15.08 30.87 7.52
N GLY A 27 14.93 31.04 8.84
CA GLY A 27 15.52 30.15 9.84
C GLY A 27 14.99 28.72 9.73
N ILE A 28 13.67 28.55 9.55
CA ILE A 28 13.06 27.22 9.36
C ILE A 28 13.55 26.57 8.06
N THR A 29 13.62 27.31 6.96
CA THR A 29 14.09 26.76 5.67
C THR A 29 15.59 26.43 5.66
N LEU A 30 16.42 27.22 6.34
CA LEU A 30 17.84 26.91 6.52
C LEU A 30 18.04 25.71 7.43
N SER A 31 17.30 25.64 8.55
CA SER A 31 17.35 24.52 9.49
C SER A 31 16.92 23.21 8.81
N THR A 32 15.78 23.20 8.13
CA THR A 32 15.30 22.03 7.37
C THR A 32 16.25 21.62 6.25
N ARG A 33 16.86 22.57 5.53
CA ARG A 33 17.90 22.27 4.54
C ARG A 33 19.14 21.66 5.18
N TRP A 34 19.58 22.20 6.32
CA TRP A 34 20.74 21.69 7.05
C TRP A 34 20.47 20.27 7.59
N ILE A 35 19.30 20.03 8.19
CA ILE A 35 18.86 18.73 8.67
C ILE A 35 18.75 17.74 7.50
N ASN A 36 18.10 18.11 6.38
CA ASN A 36 18.04 17.27 5.19
C ASN A 36 19.43 16.92 4.65
N ALA A 37 20.36 17.89 4.64
CA ALA A 37 21.73 17.65 4.20
C ALA A 37 22.52 16.79 5.19
N ALA A 38 22.20 16.83 6.49
CA ALA A 38 22.80 15.99 7.53
C ALA A 38 22.26 14.56 7.46
N ILE A 39 20.94 14.37 7.28
CA ILE A 39 20.29 13.08 7.07
C ILE A 39 20.85 12.40 5.82
N LYS A 40 20.90 13.13 4.69
CA LYS A 40 21.51 12.61 3.46
C LYS A 40 22.97 12.24 3.67
N ARG A 41 23.76 13.05 4.39
CA ARG A 41 25.16 12.74 4.73
C ARG A 41 25.32 11.52 5.64
N GLY A 42 24.36 11.23 6.52
CA GLY A 42 24.34 10.03 7.36
C GLY A 42 23.93 8.75 6.62
N SER A 43 23.26 8.88 5.46
CA SER A 43 22.76 7.76 4.64
C SER A 43 23.67 7.40 3.45
N PHE A 44 24.83 8.03 3.29
CA PHE A 44 25.74 7.71 2.18
C PHE A 44 26.67 6.52 2.51
N SER A 45 26.21 5.30 2.18
CA SER A 45 27.11 4.23 1.78
C SER A 45 27.55 4.44 0.33
N ARG A 46 28.85 4.25 0.11
CA ARG A 46 29.57 4.54 -1.12
C ARG A 46 29.43 3.35 -2.06
N SER A 47 28.51 3.38 -3.02
CA SER A 47 28.47 2.36 -4.09
C SER A 47 28.86 2.93 -5.46
N LYS A 48 29.73 2.20 -6.15
CA LYS A 48 30.25 2.46 -7.50
C LYS A 48 29.11 2.39 -8.50
N ARG A 49 29.00 3.40 -9.36
CA ARG A 49 28.21 3.35 -10.60
C ARG A 49 28.71 2.19 -11.49
N SER A 50 27.90 1.15 -11.64
CA SER A 50 27.85 0.33 -12.85
C SER A 50 26.56 0.66 -13.59
N SER A 51 26.69 1.24 -14.77
CA SER A 51 25.57 1.49 -15.68
C SER A 51 25.01 0.15 -16.18
N VAL A 52 23.82 -0.24 -15.71
CA VAL A 52 23.04 -1.30 -16.34
C VAL A 52 22.32 -0.67 -17.54
N SER A 53 22.62 -1.18 -18.73
CA SER A 53 22.05 -0.73 -19.99
C SER A 53 20.62 -1.24 -20.14
N SER A 54 19.66 -0.33 -20.23
CA SER A 54 18.25 -0.59 -20.52
C SER A 54 18.03 -0.97 -22.00
N LYS A 55 18.51 -2.14 -22.40
CA LYS A 55 18.18 -2.78 -23.68
C LYS A 55 18.13 -4.27 -23.45
N ASP A 56 16.97 -4.76 -23.03
CA ASP A 56 16.46 -6.12 -23.28
C ASP A 56 15.00 -6.20 -22.84
N ILE A 57 14.16 -5.34 -23.41
CA ILE A 57 12.71 -5.55 -23.42
C ILE A 57 12.24 -5.18 -24.83
N SER A 58 12.35 -6.15 -25.75
CA SER A 58 11.77 -6.03 -27.08
C SER A 58 10.30 -6.42 -27.04
N PRO A 59 9.37 -5.61 -27.57
CA PRO A 59 8.00 -6.04 -27.78
C PRO A 59 7.94 -6.97 -28.99
N ALA A 60 7.52 -8.22 -28.79
CA ALA A 60 7.34 -9.19 -29.87
C ALA A 60 6.21 -8.75 -30.81
N ALA A 61 6.49 -8.87 -32.12
CA ALA A 61 5.63 -8.46 -33.21
C ALA A 61 4.37 -9.33 -33.35
N LYS A 62 3.24 -8.69 -33.71
CA LYS A 62 1.97 -9.34 -34.04
C LYS A 62 2.07 -10.10 -35.37
N GLY A 63 1.95 -11.43 -35.32
CA GLY A 63 1.60 -12.28 -36.47
C GLY A 63 0.16 -12.76 -36.35
N GLN A 64 -0.64 -12.54 -37.41
CA GLN A 64 -2.01 -13.06 -37.54
C GLN A 64 -1.98 -14.53 -37.95
N GLY A 65 -2.71 -15.37 -37.22
CA GLY A 65 -3.01 -16.76 -37.53
C GLY A 65 -4.22 -17.24 -36.72
N GLU A 66 -5.16 -17.90 -37.38
CA GLU A 66 -6.51 -18.21 -36.90
C GLU A 66 -6.54 -19.23 -35.74
N GLY A 67 -7.36 -18.95 -34.72
CA GLY A 67 -7.57 -19.78 -33.52
C GLY A 67 -6.97 -19.18 -32.25
N THR A 68 -7.41 -17.99 -31.85
CA THR A 68 -6.75 -17.14 -30.84
C THR A 68 -6.90 -17.64 -29.40
N GLU A 69 -5.90 -18.38 -28.89
CA GLU A 69 -5.50 -18.27 -27.49
C GLU A 69 -4.99 -16.82 -27.28
N THR A 70 -5.60 -16.06 -26.37
CA THR A 70 -5.15 -14.68 -26.07
C THR A 70 -4.26 -14.70 -24.83
N GLY A 71 -2.97 -14.43 -24.98
CA GLY A 71 -1.99 -14.36 -23.88
C GLY A 71 -0.58 -14.08 -24.39
N GLN A 72 0.33 -13.66 -23.50
CA GLN A 72 1.73 -13.36 -23.85
C GLN A 72 2.48 -14.57 -24.46
N TYR A 73 2.01 -15.79 -24.20
CA TYR A 73 2.62 -17.05 -24.62
C TYR A 73 1.78 -17.84 -25.64
N ALA A 74 0.81 -17.17 -26.26
CA ALA A 74 -0.06 -17.79 -27.25
C ALA A 74 0.76 -18.38 -28.40
N ASN A 75 0.42 -19.61 -28.81
CA ASN A 75 1.02 -20.38 -29.92
C ASN A 75 2.37 -21.08 -29.66
N ILE A 76 2.92 -21.06 -28.44
CA ILE A 76 4.11 -21.87 -28.12
C ILE A 76 3.66 -23.28 -27.71
N LYS A 77 4.02 -24.28 -28.54
CA LYS A 77 3.77 -25.70 -28.26
C LYS A 77 5.00 -26.36 -27.68
N LEU A 78 4.79 -27.21 -26.68
CA LEU A 78 5.82 -28.05 -26.08
C LEU A 78 6.23 -29.14 -27.09
N THR A 79 7.53 -29.28 -27.28
CA THR A 79 8.13 -30.06 -28.38
C THR A 79 8.49 -31.49 -27.97
N GLY A 80 8.43 -31.80 -26.68
CA GLY A 80 8.85 -33.08 -26.10
C GLY A 80 10.36 -33.23 -25.92
N LYS A 81 11.13 -32.18 -26.25
CA LYS A 81 12.55 -32.07 -25.94
C LYS A 81 12.71 -31.34 -24.63
N TYR A 82 13.10 -32.05 -23.58
CA TYR A 82 13.19 -31.52 -22.22
C TYR A 82 13.95 -30.19 -22.13
N THR A 83 15.12 -30.09 -22.77
CA THR A 83 15.95 -28.89 -22.69
C THR A 83 15.30 -27.66 -23.31
N THR A 84 14.61 -27.82 -24.44
CA THR A 84 13.94 -26.73 -25.15
C THR A 84 12.69 -26.28 -24.39
N ASP A 85 11.91 -27.24 -23.93
CA ASP A 85 10.66 -26.99 -23.22
C ASP A 85 10.92 -26.34 -21.84
N LEU A 86 11.94 -26.81 -21.12
CA LEU A 86 12.36 -26.23 -19.84
C LEU A 86 12.91 -24.81 -20.00
N THR A 87 13.66 -24.53 -21.08
CA THR A 87 14.14 -23.17 -21.38
C THR A 87 12.95 -22.24 -21.66
N SER A 88 11.96 -22.71 -22.42
CA SER A 88 10.73 -21.96 -22.71
C SER A 88 9.92 -21.65 -21.44
N VAL A 89 9.86 -22.58 -20.49
CA VAL A 89 9.25 -22.35 -19.16
C VAL A 89 10.04 -21.31 -18.35
N ARG A 90 11.37 -21.41 -18.32
CA ARG A 90 12.24 -20.47 -17.60
C ARG A 90 12.10 -19.04 -18.11
N GLU A 91 12.07 -18.86 -19.43
CA GLU A 91 11.96 -17.54 -20.06
C GLU A 91 10.57 -16.93 -19.96
N SER A 92 9.52 -17.75 -19.83
CA SER A 92 8.14 -17.27 -19.74
C SER A 92 7.78 -16.83 -18.31
N PHE A 93 7.39 -17.77 -17.45
CA PHE A 93 6.95 -17.47 -16.09
C PHE A 93 7.93 -17.94 -15.01
N GLY A 94 8.96 -18.70 -15.39
CA GLY A 94 10.00 -19.17 -14.45
C GLY A 94 10.92 -18.07 -13.91
N GLN A 95 10.84 -16.84 -14.44
CA GLN A 95 11.53 -15.68 -13.85
C GLN A 95 10.83 -15.13 -12.60
N ASN A 96 9.57 -15.51 -12.36
CA ASN A 96 8.86 -15.14 -11.15
C ASN A 96 9.50 -15.81 -9.95
N ALA A 97 9.79 -15.03 -8.91
CA ALA A 97 10.49 -15.52 -7.73
C ALA A 97 9.65 -16.45 -6.83
N ASP A 98 8.33 -16.52 -7.05
CA ASP A 98 7.43 -17.47 -6.40
C ASP A 98 7.28 -18.79 -7.18
N VAL A 99 7.88 -18.92 -8.37
CA VAL A 99 7.83 -20.15 -9.18
C VAL A 99 9.09 -20.98 -8.94
N HIS A 100 8.91 -22.21 -8.47
CA HIS A 100 10.00 -23.16 -8.23
C HIS A 100 10.02 -24.23 -9.32
N ILE A 101 11.21 -24.53 -9.83
CA ILE A 101 11.47 -25.58 -10.83
C ILE A 101 12.45 -26.58 -10.22
N ARG A 102 11.97 -27.80 -9.97
CA ARG A 102 12.80 -28.89 -9.43
C ARG A 102 13.06 -29.94 -10.51
N GLU A 103 14.30 -30.02 -10.96
CA GLU A 103 14.77 -31.03 -11.92
C GLU A 103 15.19 -32.32 -11.20
N PHE A 104 14.85 -33.48 -11.76
CA PHE A 104 15.28 -34.80 -11.27
C PHE A 104 15.29 -35.84 -12.41
N THR A 105 15.74 -37.05 -12.12
CA THR A 105 15.69 -38.19 -13.04
C THR A 105 14.77 -39.26 -12.47
N ILE A 106 13.88 -39.82 -13.32
CA ILE A 106 12.93 -40.84 -12.88
C ILE A 106 13.68 -42.15 -12.65
N ARG A 107 13.56 -42.73 -11.45
CA ARG A 107 14.30 -43.96 -11.08
C ARG A 107 13.92 -45.11 -12.00
N GLY A 108 14.92 -45.90 -12.41
CA GLY A 108 14.73 -47.02 -13.33
C GLY A 108 14.67 -46.60 -14.81
N THR A 109 14.74 -45.30 -15.11
CA THR A 109 14.91 -44.74 -16.45
C THR A 109 16.09 -43.75 -16.45
N ASN A 110 16.65 -43.44 -17.62
CA ASN A 110 17.58 -42.31 -17.77
C ASN A 110 16.85 -41.02 -18.19
N THR A 111 15.53 -40.97 -17.98
CA THR A 111 14.66 -39.90 -18.44
C THR A 111 14.65 -38.76 -17.44
N ARG A 112 14.97 -37.55 -17.92
CA ARG A 112 14.93 -36.32 -17.12
C ARG A 112 13.49 -35.85 -16.95
N ALA A 113 13.19 -35.31 -15.77
CA ALA A 113 11.90 -34.73 -15.47
C ALA A 113 12.06 -33.44 -14.66
N ALA A 114 11.04 -32.59 -14.68
CA ALA A 114 10.99 -31.39 -13.85
C ALA A 114 9.56 -31.20 -13.32
N VAL A 115 9.46 -30.91 -12.02
CA VAL A 115 8.21 -30.46 -11.40
C VAL A 115 8.30 -28.95 -11.20
N ILE A 116 7.27 -28.26 -11.67
CA ILE A 116 7.14 -26.81 -11.63
C ILE A 116 5.89 -26.47 -10.81
N TYR A 117 6.05 -25.60 -9.82
CA TYR A 117 4.96 -25.21 -8.92
C TYR A 117 5.17 -23.79 -8.40
N THR A 118 4.10 -23.18 -7.91
CA THR A 118 4.14 -21.84 -7.30
C THR A 118 4.11 -21.95 -5.78
N GLU A 119 5.07 -21.32 -5.11
CA GLU A 119 5.15 -21.21 -3.66
C GLU A 119 3.89 -20.54 -3.07
N GLY A 120 3.41 -20.99 -1.91
CA GLY A 120 2.25 -20.42 -1.23
C GLY A 120 0.88 -20.82 -1.82
N LEU A 121 0.83 -21.36 -3.05
CA LEU A 121 -0.39 -21.90 -3.66
C LEU A 121 -0.53 -23.42 -3.54
N VAL A 122 0.59 -24.10 -3.29
CA VAL A 122 0.65 -25.57 -3.21
C VAL A 122 1.23 -26.02 -1.88
N ASP A 123 0.75 -27.18 -1.40
CA ASP A 123 1.31 -27.84 -0.23
C ASP A 123 2.56 -28.66 -0.61
N GLN A 124 3.72 -28.23 -0.11
CA GLN A 124 5.00 -28.87 -0.41
C GLN A 124 5.02 -30.35 0.02
N ASP A 125 4.42 -30.67 1.17
CA ASP A 125 4.36 -32.04 1.68
C ASP A 125 3.64 -32.97 0.69
N LEU A 126 2.56 -32.49 0.05
CA LEU A 126 1.83 -33.27 -0.95
C LEU A 126 2.62 -33.43 -2.26
N ILE A 127 3.43 -32.44 -2.64
CA ILE A 127 4.33 -32.56 -3.79
C ILE A 127 5.39 -33.62 -3.51
N ASP A 128 6.02 -33.55 -2.34
CA ASP A 128 7.10 -34.48 -1.98
C ASP A 128 6.58 -35.92 -1.84
N ASP A 129 5.43 -36.13 -1.17
CA ASP A 129 4.86 -37.45 -0.93
C ASP A 129 4.22 -38.09 -2.17
N HIS A 130 3.51 -37.30 -3.00
CA HIS A 130 2.69 -37.85 -4.10
C HIS A 130 3.27 -37.62 -5.51
N LEU A 131 4.27 -36.75 -5.67
CA LEU A 131 4.95 -36.54 -6.96
C LEU A 131 6.41 -36.97 -6.91
N ILE A 132 7.19 -36.37 -6.02
CA ILE A 132 8.65 -36.56 -6.02
C ILE A 132 9.02 -37.97 -5.55
N THR A 133 8.44 -38.44 -4.44
CA THR A 133 8.74 -39.75 -3.85
C THR A 133 8.41 -40.90 -4.82
N PRO A 134 7.22 -40.99 -5.43
CA PRO A 134 6.92 -42.06 -6.39
C PRO A 134 7.83 -42.01 -7.62
N LEU A 135 8.17 -40.82 -8.14
CA LEU A 135 9.01 -40.70 -9.34
C LEU A 135 10.49 -41.00 -9.09
N MET A 136 11.02 -40.61 -7.92
CA MET A 136 12.44 -40.76 -7.60
C MET A 136 12.77 -42.03 -6.81
N LEU A 137 11.87 -42.56 -5.99
CA LEU A 137 12.13 -43.72 -5.14
C LEU A 137 11.43 -44.99 -5.62
N GLU A 138 10.22 -44.92 -6.14
CA GLU A 138 9.51 -46.12 -6.63
C GLU A 138 9.84 -46.37 -8.10
N GLY A 139 9.71 -45.34 -8.95
CA GLY A 139 10.14 -45.32 -10.33
C GLY A 139 9.60 -46.48 -11.18
N VAL A 140 10.32 -46.82 -12.24
CA VAL A 140 9.97 -47.97 -13.10
C VAL A 140 10.62 -49.25 -12.56
N PRO A 141 9.83 -50.32 -12.28
CA PRO A 141 10.33 -51.61 -11.81
C PRO A 141 11.36 -52.24 -12.76
N GLU A 142 12.34 -52.95 -12.21
CA GLU A 142 13.48 -53.51 -12.97
C GLU A 142 13.04 -54.37 -14.16
N LEU A 143 11.93 -55.10 -14.00
CA LEU A 143 11.36 -56.02 -14.99
C LEU A 143 10.78 -55.33 -16.25
N LYS A 144 10.52 -54.03 -16.23
CA LYS A 144 9.94 -53.29 -17.37
C LYS A 144 10.93 -52.31 -18.02
N ARG A 145 12.16 -52.18 -17.50
CA ARG A 145 13.14 -51.14 -17.90
C ARG A 145 13.51 -51.17 -19.38
N GLU A 146 13.63 -52.36 -19.99
CA GLU A 146 14.04 -52.51 -21.39
C GLU A 146 13.01 -51.94 -22.39
N GLY A 147 11.72 -51.90 -22.03
CA GLY A 147 10.65 -51.36 -22.88
C GLY A 147 10.55 -49.83 -22.89
N PHE A 148 11.13 -49.14 -21.90
CA PHE A 148 11.05 -47.68 -21.74
C PHE A 148 12.31 -46.93 -22.20
N LEU A 149 13.35 -47.65 -22.64
CA LEU A 149 14.58 -47.07 -23.20
C LEU A 149 14.46 -46.65 -24.68
N HIS A 150 13.35 -46.99 -25.35
CA HIS A 150 13.12 -46.65 -26.75
C HIS A 150 12.33 -45.32 -26.92
N PRO A 151 12.79 -44.39 -27.79
CA PRO A 151 12.16 -43.07 -27.99
C PRO A 151 10.71 -43.09 -28.50
N ASP A 152 10.27 -44.20 -29.13
CA ASP A 152 8.95 -44.30 -29.77
C ASP A 152 7.81 -44.62 -28.79
N ASN A 153 8.11 -44.82 -27.50
CA ASN A 153 7.14 -45.25 -26.47
C ASN A 153 6.64 -44.12 -25.55
N ALA A 154 6.66 -42.87 -26.00
CA ALA A 154 6.17 -41.72 -25.24
C ALA A 154 4.74 -41.95 -24.68
N HIS A 155 3.84 -42.51 -25.47
CA HIS A 155 2.47 -42.82 -25.05
C HIS A 155 2.37 -43.92 -23.98
N LEU A 156 3.31 -44.86 -23.93
CA LEU A 156 3.33 -45.90 -22.90
C LEU A 156 3.88 -45.36 -21.58
N LEU A 157 4.83 -44.42 -21.65
CA LEU A 157 5.36 -43.74 -20.48
C LEU A 157 4.30 -42.83 -19.84
N SER A 158 3.57 -42.04 -20.63
CA SER A 158 2.49 -41.19 -20.10
C SER A 158 1.37 -42.01 -19.45
N ALA A 159 0.94 -43.11 -20.09
CA ALA A 159 -0.05 -44.03 -19.53
C ALA A 159 0.44 -44.70 -18.23
N TYR A 160 1.70 -45.14 -18.18
CA TYR A 160 2.28 -45.72 -16.96
C TYR A 160 2.33 -44.70 -15.81
N LEU A 161 2.71 -43.45 -16.09
CA LEU A 161 2.75 -42.39 -15.10
C LEU A 161 1.35 -42.13 -14.51
N GLN A 162 0.32 -42.06 -15.35
CA GLN A 162 -1.05 -41.74 -14.93
C GLN A 162 -1.76 -42.90 -14.24
N ASP A 163 -1.64 -44.12 -14.78
CA ASP A 163 -2.45 -45.25 -14.33
C ASP A 163 -1.81 -46.03 -13.18
N GLN A 164 -0.48 -45.94 -13.00
CA GLN A 164 0.26 -46.83 -12.09
C GLN A 164 1.19 -46.12 -11.10
N LEU A 165 1.74 -44.95 -11.45
CA LEU A 165 2.79 -44.32 -10.63
C LEU A 165 2.32 -43.09 -9.84
N LEU A 166 1.40 -42.29 -10.38
CA LEU A 166 0.93 -41.06 -9.75
C LEU A 166 -0.43 -41.29 -9.08
N PRO A 167 -0.50 -41.46 -7.74
CA PRO A 167 -1.75 -41.69 -7.03
C PRO A 167 -2.52 -40.37 -6.80
N VAL A 168 -2.85 -39.66 -7.88
CA VAL A 168 -3.48 -38.32 -7.86
C VAL A 168 -4.79 -38.31 -8.64
N SER A 169 -5.78 -37.57 -8.12
CA SER A 169 -7.15 -37.61 -8.65
C SER A 169 -7.39 -36.79 -9.91
N LEU A 170 -6.57 -35.78 -10.17
CA LEU A 170 -6.73 -34.83 -11.26
C LEU A 170 -5.42 -34.71 -12.03
N ILE A 171 -5.43 -35.19 -13.27
CA ILE A 171 -4.33 -35.06 -14.23
C ILE A 171 -4.93 -34.52 -15.54
N GLU A 172 -4.33 -33.47 -16.07
CA GLU A 172 -4.70 -32.87 -17.36
C GLU A 172 -3.44 -32.80 -18.24
N GLU A 173 -3.47 -33.44 -19.39
CA GLU A 173 -2.39 -33.32 -20.38
C GLU A 173 -2.56 -32.03 -21.20
N THR A 174 -1.48 -31.28 -21.38
CA THR A 174 -1.50 -30.11 -22.25
C THR A 174 -0.21 -29.95 -23.04
N GLN A 175 -0.34 -29.56 -24.29
CA GLN A 175 0.79 -29.22 -25.17
C GLN A 175 1.04 -27.71 -25.27
N SER A 176 0.13 -26.88 -24.76
CA SER A 176 0.25 -25.42 -24.81
C SER A 176 1.00 -24.90 -23.60
N LEU A 177 2.09 -24.17 -23.83
CA LEU A 177 2.84 -23.49 -22.76
C LEU A 177 1.96 -22.49 -22.01
N GLN A 178 1.00 -21.84 -22.70
CA GLN A 178 0.08 -20.91 -22.06
C GLN A 178 -0.80 -21.62 -21.02
N LYS A 179 -1.33 -22.81 -21.35
CA LYS A 179 -2.10 -23.62 -20.38
C LYS A 179 -1.25 -24.07 -19.21
N VAL A 180 0.04 -24.38 -19.44
CA VAL A 180 0.98 -24.70 -18.35
C VAL A 180 1.20 -23.50 -17.43
N SER A 181 1.50 -22.33 -18.00
CA SER A 181 1.68 -21.08 -17.25
C SER A 181 0.45 -20.76 -16.39
N VAL A 182 -0.73 -20.78 -16.99
CA VAL A 182 -2.03 -20.63 -16.30
C VAL A 182 -2.18 -21.63 -15.17
N GLY A 183 -1.94 -22.92 -15.46
CA GLY A 183 -2.07 -23.98 -14.48
C GLY A 183 -1.17 -23.75 -13.27
N VAL A 184 0.12 -23.50 -13.50
CA VAL A 184 1.12 -23.32 -12.45
C VAL A 184 0.87 -22.08 -11.62
N LEU A 185 0.65 -20.93 -12.27
CA LEU A 185 0.43 -19.65 -11.58
C LEU A 185 -0.89 -19.64 -10.78
N PHE A 186 -1.81 -20.56 -11.08
CA PHE A 186 -3.06 -20.78 -10.33
C PHE A 186 -3.03 -21.98 -9.40
N GLY A 187 -1.85 -22.55 -9.13
CA GLY A 187 -1.66 -23.55 -8.07
C GLY A 187 -1.87 -25.00 -8.50
N LYS A 188 -1.81 -25.32 -9.80
CA LYS A 188 -1.56 -26.71 -10.27
C LYS A 188 -0.05 -26.97 -10.30
N ASN A 189 0.34 -28.23 -10.23
CA ASN A 189 1.73 -28.64 -10.44
C ASN A 189 1.92 -29.04 -11.90
N ALA A 190 2.96 -28.57 -12.58
CA ALA A 190 3.30 -29.05 -13.91
C ALA A 190 4.47 -30.03 -13.85
N LEU A 191 4.30 -31.22 -14.44
CA LEU A 191 5.35 -32.21 -14.61
C LEU A 191 5.74 -32.25 -16.09
N LEU A 192 7.00 -31.89 -16.36
CA LEU A 192 7.65 -32.07 -17.66
C LEU A 192 8.50 -33.34 -17.62
N VAL A 193 8.43 -34.16 -18.66
CA VAL A 193 9.20 -35.41 -18.78
C VAL A 193 9.83 -35.45 -20.17
N ASP A 194 11.11 -35.81 -20.23
CA ASP A 194 11.85 -35.92 -21.48
C ASP A 194 11.24 -37.00 -22.38
N GLY A 195 11.04 -36.67 -23.66
CA GLY A 195 10.39 -37.54 -24.64
C GLY A 195 8.85 -37.50 -24.65
N LEU A 196 8.19 -36.83 -23.69
CA LEU A 196 6.73 -36.63 -23.75
C LEU A 196 6.37 -35.31 -24.44
N PRO A 197 5.63 -35.31 -25.57
CA PRO A 197 5.17 -34.08 -26.19
C PRO A 197 4.05 -33.44 -25.35
N GLY A 198 4.41 -32.59 -24.40
CA GLY A 198 3.50 -31.88 -23.51
C GLY A 198 3.95 -31.85 -22.04
N ALA A 199 3.09 -31.28 -21.20
CA ALA A 199 3.22 -31.28 -19.74
C ALA A 199 1.99 -31.93 -19.11
N LEU A 200 2.19 -32.60 -17.97
CA LEU A 200 1.11 -33.09 -17.13
C LEU A 200 0.81 -32.05 -16.06
N LEU A 201 -0.40 -31.50 -16.07
CA LEU A 201 -0.90 -30.65 -14.99
C LEU A 201 -1.58 -31.51 -13.94
N ILE A 202 -1.03 -31.51 -12.73
CA ILE A 202 -1.38 -32.42 -11.66
C ILE A 202 -1.94 -31.66 -10.46
N GLY A 203 -3.04 -32.19 -9.92
CA GLY A 203 -3.66 -31.71 -8.71
C GLY A 203 -4.53 -30.48 -8.90
N ALA A 204 -5.10 -30.04 -7.78
CA ALA A 204 -5.93 -28.84 -7.69
C ALA A 204 -5.34 -27.89 -6.67
N HIS A 205 -5.59 -26.60 -6.87
CA HIS A 205 -5.26 -25.53 -5.95
C HIS A 205 -5.80 -25.82 -4.54
N LYS A 206 -4.91 -25.88 -3.54
CA LYS A 206 -5.27 -25.97 -2.12
C LYS A 206 -4.36 -25.05 -1.31
N ILE A 207 -4.91 -23.89 -0.92
CA ILE A 207 -4.24 -22.96 0.00
C ILE A 207 -4.25 -23.55 1.41
N LYS A 208 -3.13 -23.38 2.14
CA LYS A 208 -3.08 -23.57 3.59
C LYS A 208 -4.04 -22.57 4.25
N THR A 209 -5.24 -23.01 4.58
CA THR A 209 -6.30 -22.20 5.21
C THR A 209 -6.06 -21.89 6.69
N ARG A 210 -4.83 -22.04 7.21
CA ARG A 210 -4.59 -21.76 8.64
C ARG A 210 -4.73 -20.25 8.88
N GLY A 211 -5.89 -19.89 9.43
CA GLY A 211 -6.12 -18.66 10.20
C GLY A 211 -5.86 -17.35 9.47
N VAL A 212 -6.24 -17.21 8.21
CA VAL A 212 -6.27 -15.86 7.62
C VAL A 212 -7.35 -15.06 8.35
N ASN A 213 -6.90 -14.21 9.25
CA ASN A 213 -7.75 -13.43 10.13
C ASN A 213 -8.22 -12.14 9.44
N GLU A 214 -9.29 -11.58 9.98
CA GLU A 214 -9.77 -10.28 9.55
C GLU A 214 -8.72 -9.20 9.86
N PRO A 215 -8.40 -8.30 8.89
CA PRO A 215 -7.52 -7.16 9.13
C PRO A 215 -7.96 -6.40 10.37
N LEU A 216 -7.09 -6.31 11.37
CA LEU A 216 -7.42 -5.67 12.64
C LEU A 216 -7.31 -4.15 12.51
N SER A 217 -6.43 -3.67 11.65
CA SER A 217 -6.18 -2.24 11.45
C SER A 217 -7.16 -1.60 10.47
N GLU A 218 -7.76 -2.37 9.55
CA GLU A 218 -8.66 -1.89 8.50
C GLU A 218 -9.97 -2.69 8.43
N GLY A 219 -10.82 -2.50 9.45
CA GLY A 219 -12.14 -3.12 9.52
C GLY A 219 -13.12 -2.57 8.48
N LEU A 220 -13.82 -3.46 7.77
CA LEU A 220 -14.87 -3.10 6.82
C LEU A 220 -16.18 -3.82 7.17
N LEU A 221 -17.30 -3.11 7.08
CA LEU A 221 -18.65 -3.64 7.13
C LEU A 221 -18.95 -4.54 5.92
N ARG A 222 -18.45 -4.17 4.73
CA ARG A 222 -18.65 -4.91 3.49
C ARG A 222 -17.33 -5.09 2.74
N GLY A 223 -17.08 -6.30 2.27
CA GLY A 223 -15.90 -6.64 1.49
C GLY A 223 -15.30 -7.97 1.93
N PRO A 224 -14.19 -8.40 1.30
CA PRO A 224 -13.42 -9.54 1.76
C PRO A 224 -12.93 -9.35 3.21
N ARG A 225 -12.79 -10.43 3.98
CA ARG A 225 -12.23 -10.40 5.34
C ARG A 225 -10.84 -11.02 5.43
N ILE A 226 -10.21 -11.24 4.29
CA ILE A 226 -8.88 -11.84 4.21
C ILE A 226 -7.87 -10.72 4.46
N GLY A 227 -6.98 -10.89 5.42
CA GLY A 227 -5.79 -10.06 5.63
C GLY A 227 -4.52 -10.78 5.20
N PHE A 228 -3.43 -10.03 5.05
CA PHE A 228 -2.09 -10.61 4.96
C PHE A 228 -1.65 -11.18 6.32
N THR A 229 -0.63 -12.03 6.27
CA THR A 229 -0.03 -12.72 7.42
C THR A 229 1.45 -12.36 7.54
N GLU A 230 2.13 -12.83 8.56
CA GLU A 230 3.56 -12.59 8.74
C GLU A 230 4.44 -13.35 7.74
N GLN A 231 3.92 -14.39 7.08
CA GLN A 231 4.69 -15.24 6.17
C GLN A 231 4.66 -14.69 4.73
N LEU A 232 5.83 -14.39 4.16
CA LEU A 232 5.92 -13.81 2.81
C LEU A 232 5.34 -14.71 1.71
N SER A 233 5.61 -16.02 1.76
CA SER A 233 5.15 -16.98 0.77
C SER A 233 3.62 -17.14 0.75
N ASP A 234 2.98 -17.10 1.92
CA ASP A 234 1.52 -17.09 2.01
C ASP A 234 0.95 -15.79 1.42
N ASN A 235 1.59 -14.64 1.67
CA ASN A 235 1.16 -13.35 1.13
C ASN A 235 1.27 -13.27 -0.40
N THR A 236 2.34 -13.80 -1.00
CA THR A 236 2.46 -13.89 -2.47
C THR A 236 1.41 -14.83 -3.05
N GLY A 237 1.13 -15.96 -2.38
CA GLY A 237 0.03 -16.86 -2.75
C GLY A 237 -1.34 -16.19 -2.68
N ILE A 238 -1.60 -15.39 -1.64
CA ILE A 238 -2.84 -14.60 -1.52
C ILE A 238 -2.97 -13.62 -2.69
N LEU A 239 -1.90 -12.92 -3.08
CA LEU A 239 -1.92 -12.00 -4.23
C LEU A 239 -2.25 -12.74 -5.54
N ARG A 240 -1.59 -13.86 -5.82
CA ARG A 240 -1.85 -14.69 -7.01
C ARG A 240 -3.29 -15.18 -7.07
N ARG A 241 -3.88 -15.53 -5.92
CA ARG A 241 -5.27 -15.96 -5.83
C ARG A 241 -6.26 -14.83 -6.13
N TYR A 242 -6.02 -13.64 -5.59
CA TYR A 242 -6.88 -12.49 -5.85
C TYR A 242 -6.74 -11.96 -7.28
N GLY A 243 -5.49 -11.88 -7.76
CA GLY A 243 -5.13 -11.43 -9.09
C GLY A 243 -4.77 -12.61 -9.98
N SER A 244 -5.79 -13.34 -10.45
CA SER A 244 -5.61 -14.47 -11.38
C SER A 244 -5.17 -13.99 -12.78
N ASP A 245 -4.01 -13.34 -12.86
CA ASP A 245 -3.44 -12.72 -14.04
C ASP A 245 -2.00 -13.22 -14.24
N GLN A 246 -1.66 -13.61 -15.46
CA GLN A 246 -0.33 -14.12 -15.82
C GLN A 246 0.73 -13.02 -15.83
N SER A 247 0.32 -11.77 -16.04
CA SER A 247 1.19 -10.59 -16.08
C SER A 247 1.57 -10.10 -14.69
N LEU A 248 1.01 -10.67 -13.61
CA LEU A 248 1.48 -10.41 -12.26
C LEU A 248 2.91 -10.95 -12.12
N PHE A 249 3.86 -10.05 -11.89
CA PHE A 249 5.26 -10.37 -11.73
C PHE A 249 5.68 -10.16 -10.28
N ILE A 250 6.39 -11.12 -9.71
CA ILE A 250 6.91 -11.06 -8.34
C ILE A 250 8.41 -11.30 -8.37
N GLN A 251 9.17 -10.37 -7.80
CA GLN A 251 10.61 -10.46 -7.66
C GLN A 251 11.00 -10.43 -6.19
N LYS A 252 11.88 -11.34 -5.76
CA LYS A 252 12.42 -11.38 -4.39
C LYS A 252 13.78 -10.69 -4.33
N PHE A 253 14.02 -10.03 -3.21
CA PHE A 253 15.25 -9.34 -2.82
C PHE A 253 15.62 -9.78 -1.40
N GLU A 254 16.90 -9.70 -1.07
CA GLU A 254 17.41 -9.98 0.26
C GLU A 254 17.91 -8.66 0.88
N VAL A 255 17.28 -8.23 1.98
CA VAL A 255 17.55 -6.93 2.61
C VAL A 255 18.07 -7.10 4.04
N GLY A 256 18.85 -6.12 4.51
CA GLY A 256 19.53 -6.14 5.81
C GLY A 256 21.02 -6.47 5.69
N SER A 257 21.88 -5.90 6.53
CA SER A 257 23.34 -6.13 6.49
C SER A 257 23.79 -7.23 7.45
N ARG A 258 23.15 -7.36 8.63
CA ARG A 258 23.45 -8.38 9.64
C ARG A 258 22.43 -9.51 9.66
N ILE A 259 21.15 -9.18 9.71
CA ILE A 259 20.04 -10.13 9.66
C ILE A 259 19.37 -9.94 8.32
N LYS A 260 19.51 -10.96 7.48
CA LYS A 260 18.95 -11.00 6.15
C LYS A 260 17.48 -11.38 6.22
N LYS A 261 16.64 -10.62 5.51
CA LYS A 261 15.22 -10.91 5.33
C LYS A 261 14.86 -10.90 3.86
N GLU A 262 13.89 -11.73 3.50
CA GLU A 262 13.28 -11.69 2.18
C GLU A 262 12.32 -10.51 2.07
N LEU A 263 12.35 -9.85 0.91
CA LEU A 263 11.43 -8.80 0.50
C LEU A 263 10.96 -9.09 -0.92
N ALA A 264 9.66 -9.06 -1.16
CA ALA A 264 9.10 -9.24 -2.49
C ALA A 264 8.56 -7.92 -3.06
N VAL A 265 8.83 -7.67 -4.33
CA VAL A 265 8.23 -6.58 -5.11
C VAL A 265 7.26 -7.21 -6.10
N ALA A 266 5.99 -6.82 -6.03
CA ALA A 266 4.93 -7.29 -6.91
C ALA A 266 4.38 -6.15 -7.77
N TYR A 267 4.22 -6.40 -9.07
CA TYR A 267 3.63 -5.45 -10.03
C TYR A 267 3.02 -6.20 -11.21
N ILE A 268 2.12 -5.55 -11.96
CA ILE A 268 1.54 -6.13 -13.17
C ILE A 268 2.31 -5.59 -14.39
N GLN A 269 3.03 -6.46 -15.09
CA GLN A 269 4.03 -6.09 -16.10
C GLN A 269 3.44 -5.35 -17.32
N ASP A 270 2.20 -5.65 -17.72
CA ASP A 270 1.53 -5.00 -18.84
C ASP A 270 0.78 -3.70 -18.44
N ILE A 271 0.79 -3.34 -17.15
CA ILE A 271 0.14 -2.14 -16.64
C ILE A 271 1.15 -1.16 -16.03
N ALA A 272 2.05 -1.63 -15.16
CA ALA A 272 2.96 -0.78 -14.40
C ALA A 272 3.99 -0.05 -15.28
N ASP A 273 4.34 1.19 -14.93
CA ASP A 273 5.42 1.94 -15.59
C ASP A 273 6.78 1.28 -15.27
N PRO A 274 7.56 0.85 -16.28
CA PRO A 274 8.88 0.26 -16.06
C PRO A 274 9.85 1.18 -15.32
N ASN A 275 9.71 2.51 -15.48
CA ASN A 275 10.57 3.47 -14.78
C ASN A 275 10.27 3.50 -13.28
N LEU A 276 8.99 3.41 -12.91
CA LEU A 276 8.56 3.31 -11.52
C LEU A 276 9.12 2.03 -10.88
N VAL A 277 8.99 0.89 -11.56
CA VAL A 277 9.53 -0.39 -11.08
C VAL A 277 11.04 -0.31 -10.88
N ALA A 278 11.79 0.22 -11.85
CA ALA A 278 13.24 0.38 -11.75
C ALA A 278 13.66 1.31 -10.60
N GLU A 279 12.92 2.41 -10.36
CA GLU A 279 13.19 3.31 -9.24
C GLU A 279 12.92 2.63 -7.89
N VAL A 280 11.86 1.82 -7.78
CA VAL A 280 11.57 1.02 -6.58
C VAL A 280 12.68 0.01 -6.30
N GLN A 281 13.10 -0.76 -7.32
CA GLN A 281 14.19 -1.73 -7.20
C GLN A 281 15.49 -1.06 -6.75
N LYS A 282 15.84 0.05 -7.39
CA LYS A 282 17.04 0.83 -7.04
C LYS A 282 17.02 1.29 -5.57
N ARG A 283 15.89 1.80 -5.07
CA ARG A 283 15.80 2.22 -3.66
C ARG A 283 15.92 1.05 -2.70
N ILE A 284 15.36 -0.10 -3.04
CA ILE A 284 15.47 -1.32 -2.23
C ILE A 284 16.92 -1.78 -2.15
N GLU A 285 17.66 -1.72 -3.26
CA GLU A 285 19.09 -2.07 -3.31
C GLU A 285 19.98 -1.07 -2.56
N GLU A 286 19.57 0.20 -2.48
CA GLU A 286 20.28 1.26 -1.75
C GLU A 286 20.03 1.23 -0.23
N MET A 287 19.09 0.39 0.26
CA MET A 287 18.79 0.29 1.69
C MET A 287 19.95 -0.30 2.49
N ASP A 288 20.42 0.44 3.50
CA ASP A 288 21.47 0.00 4.42
C ASP A 288 21.00 0.07 5.87
N MET A 289 20.64 -1.08 6.44
CA MET A 289 20.31 -1.26 7.85
C MET A 289 20.70 -2.67 8.31
N ASP A 290 21.01 -2.82 9.60
CA ASP A 290 21.39 -4.12 10.18
C ASP A 290 20.30 -5.19 10.03
N SER A 291 19.03 -4.82 10.22
CA SER A 291 17.87 -5.70 10.13
C SER A 291 16.59 -4.90 9.86
N MET A 292 15.70 -5.44 9.03
CA MET A 292 14.37 -4.87 8.80
C MET A 292 13.34 -5.58 9.69
N LEU A 293 13.08 -5.04 10.88
CA LEU A 293 12.17 -5.71 11.82
C LEU A 293 10.70 -5.63 11.37
N GLU A 294 10.30 -4.50 10.79
CA GLU A 294 8.92 -4.19 10.40
C GLU A 294 8.90 -3.39 9.09
N SER A 295 7.80 -3.42 8.33
CA SER A 295 7.64 -2.74 7.04
C SER A 295 7.83 -1.22 7.11
N GLY A 296 7.54 -0.60 8.26
CA GLY A 296 7.78 0.80 8.55
C GLY A 296 9.25 1.22 8.53
N TYR A 297 10.19 0.27 8.62
CA TYR A 297 11.62 0.54 8.42
C TYR A 297 11.89 0.73 6.92
N VAL A 298 11.31 -0.15 6.09
CA VAL A 298 11.38 -0.05 4.64
C VAL A 298 10.70 1.25 4.18
N GLU A 299 9.52 1.57 4.71
CA GLU A 299 8.82 2.84 4.46
C GLU A 299 9.77 4.03 4.64
N GLN A 300 10.37 4.21 5.82
CA GLN A 300 11.24 5.34 6.12
C GLN A 300 12.49 5.44 5.22
N LEU A 301 13.00 4.31 4.73
CA LEU A 301 14.20 4.27 3.88
C LEU A 301 13.90 4.57 2.41
N ILE A 302 12.71 4.23 1.93
CA ILE A 302 12.34 4.43 0.51
C ILE A 302 11.61 5.75 0.25
N GLU A 303 11.24 6.50 1.29
CA GLU A 303 10.54 7.79 1.15
C GLU A 303 11.39 8.90 0.49
N ASP A 304 10.74 9.75 -0.32
CA ASP A 304 11.40 10.90 -0.97
C ASP A 304 11.76 12.01 0.02
N ASN A 305 10.86 12.32 0.96
CA ASN A 305 10.98 13.42 1.92
C ASN A 305 10.70 12.95 3.34
N THR A 306 11.73 12.46 4.04
CA THR A 306 11.62 11.95 5.42
C THR A 306 11.22 12.99 6.47
N LEU A 307 11.37 14.29 6.17
CA LEU A 307 10.94 15.39 7.06
C LEU A 307 9.47 15.79 6.84
N SER A 308 8.83 15.30 5.79
CA SER A 308 7.41 15.57 5.58
C SER A 308 6.60 14.88 6.67
N PRO A 309 5.64 15.55 7.32
CA PRO A 309 4.73 14.87 8.23
C PRO A 309 3.74 13.98 7.47
N PHE A 310 3.60 14.17 6.16
CA PHE A 310 2.76 13.34 5.30
C PHE A 310 3.53 12.14 4.78
N GLN A 311 2.94 10.97 4.96
CA GLN A 311 3.43 9.70 4.43
C GLN A 311 3.48 9.70 2.91
N GLN A 312 4.52 9.10 2.36
CA GLN A 312 4.69 8.91 0.92
C GLN A 312 4.52 7.45 0.50
N VAL A 313 4.22 6.57 1.45
CA VAL A 313 3.93 5.14 1.23
C VAL A 313 2.64 4.79 1.96
N LEU A 314 1.88 3.85 1.41
CA LEU A 314 0.60 3.43 1.94
C LEU A 314 0.80 2.00 2.44
N ASN A 315 0.73 1.82 3.75
CA ASN A 315 0.72 0.52 4.38
C ASN A 315 -0.71 -0.02 4.46
N THR A 316 -0.90 -1.30 4.16
CA THR A 316 -2.20 -1.96 4.27
C THR A 316 -2.06 -3.43 4.63
N GLU A 317 -2.99 -3.92 5.45
CA GLU A 317 -3.12 -5.36 5.75
C GLU A 317 -4.00 -6.07 4.71
N ARG A 318 -4.55 -5.35 3.74
CA ARG A 318 -5.65 -5.83 2.90
C ARG A 318 -5.21 -6.22 1.48
N PRO A 319 -5.38 -7.49 1.07
CA PRO A 319 -5.02 -7.94 -0.27
C PRO A 319 -5.85 -7.32 -1.40
N ASP A 320 -7.13 -7.06 -1.16
CA ASP A 320 -8.02 -6.43 -2.13
C ASP A 320 -7.59 -5.01 -2.50
N ARG A 321 -7.14 -4.23 -1.50
CA ARG A 321 -6.59 -2.89 -1.68
C ARG A 321 -5.27 -2.91 -2.46
N VAL A 322 -4.40 -3.87 -2.15
CA VAL A 322 -3.14 -4.07 -2.92
C VAL A 322 -3.44 -4.43 -4.37
N MET A 323 -4.32 -5.39 -4.63
CA MET A 323 -4.66 -5.78 -6.00
C MET A 323 -5.33 -4.65 -6.79
N GLY A 324 -6.20 -3.86 -6.14
CA GLY A 324 -6.75 -2.66 -6.75
C GLY A 324 -5.66 -1.67 -7.17
N ALA A 325 -4.65 -1.44 -6.31
CA ALA A 325 -3.51 -0.60 -6.62
C ALA A 325 -2.63 -1.15 -7.76
N LEU A 326 -2.36 -2.47 -7.78
CA LEU A 326 -1.61 -3.11 -8.86
C LEU A 326 -2.33 -2.97 -10.21
N LEU A 327 -3.66 -3.12 -10.23
CA LEU A 327 -4.49 -2.92 -11.43
C LEU A 327 -4.53 -1.47 -11.92
N GLU A 328 -4.17 -0.51 -11.07
CA GLU A 328 -3.97 0.90 -11.42
C GLU A 328 -2.54 1.20 -11.90
N GLY A 329 -1.65 0.21 -11.96
CA GLY A 329 -0.25 0.37 -12.40
C GLY A 329 0.71 0.79 -11.29
N ARG A 330 0.33 0.60 -10.02
CA ARG A 330 1.21 0.82 -8.87
C ARG A 330 2.02 -0.45 -8.55
N VAL A 331 2.99 -0.31 -7.67
CA VAL A 331 3.89 -1.38 -7.21
C VAL A 331 3.61 -1.67 -5.73
N ALA A 332 3.64 -2.95 -5.37
CA ALA A 332 3.50 -3.42 -4.00
C ALA A 332 4.82 -4.01 -3.48
N ILE A 333 5.16 -3.75 -2.23
CA ILE A 333 6.37 -4.21 -1.56
C ILE A 333 5.95 -4.96 -0.30
N LEU A 334 6.40 -6.21 -0.18
CA LEU A 334 6.05 -7.13 0.91
C LEU A 334 7.35 -7.52 1.63
N LEU A 335 7.38 -7.36 2.95
CA LEU A 335 8.53 -7.77 3.78
C LEU A 335 8.17 -9.02 4.58
N ASP A 336 9.10 -9.97 4.69
CA ASP A 336 8.89 -11.14 5.52
C ASP A 336 8.86 -10.82 7.03
N GLY A 337 7.92 -11.44 7.74
CA GLY A 337 7.69 -11.27 9.18
C GLY A 337 6.71 -10.15 9.56
N THR A 338 5.94 -9.60 8.61
CA THR A 338 4.91 -8.56 8.90
C THR A 338 3.67 -8.71 8.02
N PRO A 339 2.45 -8.49 8.55
CA PRO A 339 1.21 -8.55 7.77
C PRO A 339 0.91 -7.26 6.98
N PHE A 340 1.84 -6.30 6.92
CA PHE A 340 1.64 -5.05 6.19
C PHE A 340 2.35 -5.08 4.84
N VAL A 341 1.62 -4.69 3.80
CA VAL A 341 2.13 -4.49 2.45
C VAL A 341 2.18 -3.00 2.15
N LEU A 342 3.29 -2.55 1.57
CA LEU A 342 3.52 -1.17 1.19
C LEU A 342 3.14 -0.97 -0.28
N ILE A 343 2.34 0.06 -0.59
CA ILE A 343 1.93 0.42 -1.95
C ILE A 343 2.60 1.75 -2.33
N VAL A 344 3.20 1.79 -3.52
CA VAL A 344 3.85 2.99 -4.09
C VAL A 344 3.55 3.14 -5.59
N PRO A 345 3.43 4.36 -6.14
CA PRO A 345 3.38 5.64 -5.44
C PRO A 345 2.07 5.85 -4.69
N VAL A 346 2.02 6.83 -3.79
CA VAL A 346 0.83 7.22 -3.01
C VAL A 346 0.38 8.64 -3.34
N THR A 347 -0.92 8.87 -3.24
CA THR A 347 -1.48 10.22 -3.18
C THR A 347 -2.35 10.45 -1.97
N PHE A 348 -2.52 11.73 -1.63
CA PHE A 348 -3.30 12.17 -0.49
C PHE A 348 -4.74 11.62 -0.51
N SER A 349 -5.37 11.52 -1.68
CA SER A 349 -6.71 10.92 -1.79
C SER A 349 -6.74 9.46 -1.38
N MET A 350 -5.71 8.68 -1.69
CA MET A 350 -5.67 7.26 -1.30
C MET A 350 -5.72 7.11 0.21
N LEU A 351 -5.08 8.00 0.97
CA LEU A 351 -5.09 7.96 2.43
C LEU A 351 -6.47 8.23 3.05
N LEU A 352 -7.35 8.92 2.31
CA LEU A 352 -8.72 9.23 2.74
C LEU A 352 -9.79 8.32 2.10
N GLN A 353 -9.40 7.49 1.15
CA GLN A 353 -10.27 6.53 0.48
C GLN A 353 -10.25 5.17 1.20
N SER A 354 -11.42 4.54 1.29
CA SER A 354 -11.58 3.17 1.79
C SER A 354 -11.96 2.24 0.62
N PRO A 355 -11.52 0.96 0.61
CA PRO A 355 -11.96 0.00 -0.42
C PRO A 355 -13.49 -0.17 -0.47
N GLU A 356 -14.16 0.03 0.67
CA GLU A 356 -15.63 0.05 0.77
C GLU A 356 -16.33 1.03 -0.17
N ASP A 357 -15.66 2.13 -0.53
CA ASP A 357 -16.22 3.11 -1.47
C ASP A 357 -16.56 2.44 -2.82
N TYR A 358 -15.84 1.38 -3.17
CA TYR A 358 -16.03 0.61 -4.41
C TYR A 358 -17.01 -0.57 -4.23
N TYR A 359 -17.22 -1.06 -3.01
CA TYR A 359 -18.14 -2.17 -2.73
C TYR A 359 -19.60 -1.72 -2.57
N GLU A 360 -19.81 -0.48 -2.15
CA GLU A 360 -21.14 0.09 -2.00
C GLU A 360 -21.70 0.72 -3.29
N ARG A 361 -22.97 1.12 -3.27
CA ARG A 361 -23.54 1.88 -4.38
C ARG A 361 -22.84 3.24 -4.50
N TRP A 362 -22.70 3.74 -5.73
CA TRP A 362 -21.92 4.95 -6.02
C TRP A 362 -22.42 6.21 -5.27
N ILE A 363 -23.74 6.33 -5.03
CA ILE A 363 -24.35 7.47 -4.31
C ILE A 363 -23.95 7.45 -2.81
N PRO A 364 -24.25 6.40 -2.01
CA PRO A 364 -23.74 6.28 -0.64
C PRO A 364 -22.21 6.36 -0.56
N GLY A 365 -21.48 5.70 -1.45
CA GLY A 365 -20.01 5.72 -1.46
C GLY A 365 -19.46 7.14 -1.67
N THR A 366 -20.04 7.92 -2.58
CA THR A 366 -19.68 9.33 -2.79
C THR A 366 -20.00 10.18 -1.56
N PHE A 367 -21.18 9.98 -0.96
CA PHE A 367 -21.57 10.73 0.25
C PHE A 367 -20.59 10.47 1.41
N LEU A 368 -20.27 9.21 1.68
CA LEU A 368 -19.30 8.84 2.71
C LEU A 368 -17.91 9.41 2.41
N ARG A 369 -17.45 9.34 1.15
CA ARG A 369 -16.18 9.92 0.72
C ARG A 369 -16.12 11.42 0.98
N MET A 370 -17.14 12.19 0.60
CA MET A 370 -17.24 13.62 0.89
C MET A 370 -17.25 13.90 2.40
N LEU A 371 -17.95 13.08 3.18
CA LEU A 371 -17.94 13.17 4.64
C LEU A 371 -16.52 12.97 5.19
N ARG A 372 -15.73 12.01 4.68
CA ARG A 372 -14.33 11.84 5.13
C ARG A 372 -13.45 13.04 4.81
N PHE A 373 -13.59 13.64 3.64
CA PHE A 373 -12.86 14.87 3.30
C PHE A 373 -13.24 16.04 4.23
N MET A 374 -14.53 16.21 4.52
CA MET A 374 -15.00 17.21 5.47
C MET A 374 -14.52 16.93 6.90
N ALA A 375 -14.57 15.66 7.33
CA ALA A 375 -14.08 15.22 8.63
C ALA A 375 -12.57 15.47 8.77
N ALA A 376 -11.77 15.21 7.73
CA ALA A 376 -10.33 15.53 7.74
C ALA A 376 -10.09 17.04 7.94
N MET A 377 -10.88 17.91 7.30
CA MET A 377 -10.79 19.36 7.52
C MET A 377 -11.21 19.78 8.93
N LEU A 378 -12.29 19.21 9.47
CA LEU A 378 -12.74 19.48 10.84
C LEU A 378 -11.71 19.00 11.86
N ALA A 379 -11.18 17.79 11.68
CA ALA A 379 -10.16 17.22 12.56
C ALA A 379 -8.89 18.08 12.62
N LEU A 380 -8.53 18.74 11.50
CA LEU A 380 -7.36 19.61 11.44
C LEU A 380 -7.63 21.03 11.96
N LEU A 381 -8.74 21.64 11.53
CA LEU A 381 -8.96 23.09 11.65
C LEU A 381 -9.96 23.49 12.75
N ALA A 382 -10.86 22.62 13.21
CA ALA A 382 -11.95 23.03 14.11
C ALA A 382 -11.46 23.65 15.43
N PRO A 383 -10.43 23.09 16.12
CA PRO A 383 -9.91 23.71 17.35
C PRO A 383 -9.23 25.06 17.11
N ALA A 384 -8.48 25.18 16.00
CA ALA A 384 -7.82 26.42 15.60
C ALA A 384 -8.83 27.52 15.24
N LEU A 385 -9.91 27.15 14.52
CA LEU A 385 -11.02 28.06 14.22
C LEU A 385 -11.75 28.52 15.48
N TYR A 386 -11.97 27.62 16.44
CA TYR A 386 -12.57 27.98 17.74
C TYR A 386 -11.73 29.04 18.48
N ILE A 387 -10.42 28.81 18.62
CA ILE A 387 -9.50 29.76 19.27
C ILE A 387 -9.57 31.13 18.55
N SER A 388 -9.48 31.11 17.23
CA SER A 388 -9.51 32.30 16.39
C SER A 388 -10.79 33.12 16.57
N PHE A 389 -11.97 32.49 16.49
CA PHE A 389 -13.23 33.22 16.56
C PHE A 389 -13.51 33.76 17.96
N ILE A 390 -13.21 32.99 19.02
CA ILE A 390 -13.50 33.44 20.39
C ILE A 390 -12.52 34.52 20.86
N SER A 391 -11.24 34.40 20.51
CA SER A 391 -10.23 35.33 21.03
C SER A 391 -9.99 36.56 20.16
N PHE A 392 -10.15 36.46 18.84
CA PHE A 392 -9.76 37.55 17.92
C PHE A 392 -10.93 38.10 17.12
N HIS A 393 -11.90 37.26 16.76
CA HIS A 393 -12.97 37.66 15.84
C HIS A 393 -14.39 37.27 16.32
N PRO A 394 -14.81 37.67 17.54
CA PRO A 394 -16.13 37.31 18.06
C PRO A 394 -17.27 37.92 17.22
N GLY A 395 -17.02 39.04 16.53
CA GLY A 395 -18.00 39.70 15.67
C GLY A 395 -18.41 38.91 14.42
N LEU A 396 -17.70 37.84 14.07
CA LEU A 396 -18.09 36.94 12.96
C LEU A 396 -19.16 35.92 13.37
N ILE A 397 -19.38 35.73 14.67
CA ILE A 397 -20.39 34.82 15.20
C ILE A 397 -21.68 35.63 15.43
N PRO A 398 -22.87 35.09 15.11
CA PRO A 398 -24.14 35.76 15.39
C PRO A 398 -24.23 36.19 16.87
N THR A 399 -24.64 37.44 17.12
CA THR A 399 -24.60 38.06 18.46
C THR A 399 -25.29 37.21 19.53
N LYS A 400 -26.44 36.59 19.20
CA LYS A 400 -27.17 35.71 20.13
C LYS A 400 -26.31 34.53 20.59
N LEU A 401 -25.55 33.92 19.68
CA LEU A 401 -24.69 32.77 19.96
C LEU A 401 -23.44 33.19 20.74
N VAL A 402 -22.83 34.33 20.41
CA VAL A 402 -21.69 34.87 21.17
C VAL A 402 -22.07 35.13 22.62
N LEU A 403 -23.23 35.74 22.87
CA LEU A 403 -23.69 36.02 24.23
C LEU A 403 -23.84 34.73 25.05
N THR A 404 -24.41 33.67 24.46
CA THR A 404 -24.51 32.37 25.12
C THR A 404 -23.13 31.77 25.42
N ILE A 405 -22.18 31.90 24.48
CA ILE A 405 -20.80 31.42 24.69
C ILE A 405 -20.12 32.18 25.82
N ILE A 406 -20.26 33.52 25.87
CA ILE A 406 -19.70 34.36 26.93
C ILE A 406 -20.27 33.96 28.28
N GLU A 407 -21.59 33.75 28.40
CA GLU A 407 -22.24 33.27 29.62
C GLU A 407 -21.62 31.97 30.13
N THR A 408 -21.44 30.98 29.24
CA THR A 408 -20.79 29.70 29.61
C THR A 408 -19.29 29.81 29.94
N ARG A 409 -18.65 30.94 29.64
CA ARG A 409 -17.24 31.20 29.94
C ARG A 409 -17.02 32.08 31.17
N THR A 410 -18.06 32.68 31.74
CA THR A 410 -17.93 33.59 32.91
C THR A 410 -17.25 32.93 34.13
N GLY A 411 -17.38 31.61 34.28
CA GLY A 411 -16.73 30.83 35.34
C GLY A 411 -15.38 30.21 34.97
N VAL A 412 -14.90 30.39 33.73
CA VAL A 412 -13.69 29.70 33.24
C VAL A 412 -12.46 30.60 33.37
N PRO A 413 -11.43 30.22 34.16
CA PRO A 413 -10.31 31.09 34.48
C PRO A 413 -9.21 31.11 33.40
N PHE A 414 -9.30 30.24 32.39
CA PHE A 414 -8.24 30.02 31.41
C PHE A 414 -8.50 30.74 30.06
N PRO A 415 -7.44 31.19 29.37
CA PRO A 415 -7.54 31.58 27.97
C PRO A 415 -7.97 30.40 27.08
N SER A 416 -8.62 30.70 25.95
CA SER A 416 -9.13 29.72 24.98
C SER A 416 -8.08 28.69 24.54
N ILE A 417 -6.86 29.13 24.25
CA ILE A 417 -5.75 28.24 23.86
C ILE A 417 -5.43 27.23 24.97
N ILE A 418 -5.41 27.66 26.24
CA ILE A 418 -5.10 26.76 27.37
C ILE A 418 -6.22 25.75 27.57
N GLU A 419 -7.48 26.19 27.52
CA GLU A 419 -8.64 25.28 27.62
C GLU A 419 -8.60 24.20 26.53
N VAL A 420 -8.36 24.61 25.28
CA VAL A 420 -8.32 23.68 24.13
C VAL A 420 -7.13 22.74 24.27
N LEU A 421 -5.95 23.21 24.65
CA LEU A 421 -4.77 22.36 24.84
C LEU A 421 -4.99 21.31 25.94
N ILE A 422 -5.60 21.67 27.07
CA ILE A 422 -5.91 20.71 28.15
C ILE A 422 -6.84 19.62 27.63
N MET A 423 -7.92 19.98 26.93
CA MET A 423 -8.87 19.00 26.41
C MET A 423 -8.29 18.15 25.30
N GLU A 424 -7.61 18.74 24.33
CA GLU A 424 -7.01 18.02 23.22
C GLU A 424 -5.93 17.05 23.68
N LEU A 425 -5.06 17.48 24.62
CA LEU A 425 -4.06 16.61 25.22
C LEU A 425 -4.72 15.47 26.01
N SER A 426 -5.79 15.77 26.76
CA SER A 426 -6.53 14.74 27.51
C SER A 426 -7.12 13.67 26.59
N ILE A 427 -7.68 14.08 25.44
CA ILE A 427 -8.21 13.14 24.44
C ILE A 427 -7.10 12.34 23.77
N GLU A 428 -5.93 12.92 23.48
CA GLU A 428 -4.79 12.16 22.96
C GLU A 428 -4.27 11.13 23.96
N ILE A 429 -4.15 11.50 25.24
CA ILE A 429 -3.75 10.58 26.30
C ILE A 429 -4.76 9.43 26.42
N LEU A 430 -6.07 9.75 26.41
CA LEU A 430 -7.13 8.75 26.46
C LEU A 430 -7.05 7.79 25.27
N ARG A 431 -6.80 8.30 24.07
CA ARG A 431 -6.69 7.52 22.85
C ARG A 431 -5.47 6.61 22.85
N GLU A 432 -4.32 7.12 23.27
CA GLU A 432 -3.08 6.33 23.39
C GLU A 432 -3.22 5.24 24.47
N ALA A 433 -3.90 5.53 25.58
CA ALA A 433 -4.25 4.52 26.56
C ALA A 433 -5.24 3.48 25.98
N GLY A 434 -6.24 3.94 25.23
CA GLY A 434 -7.28 3.10 24.62
C GLY A 434 -6.74 2.02 23.70
N ILE A 435 -5.75 2.33 22.85
CA ILE A 435 -5.14 1.37 21.92
C ILE A 435 -4.24 0.34 22.61
N ARG A 436 -3.73 0.64 23.83
CA ARG A 436 -2.86 -0.27 24.60
C ARG A 436 -3.63 -1.17 25.57
N LEU A 437 -4.90 -0.86 25.82
CA LEU A 437 -5.75 -1.64 26.71
C LEU A 437 -6.27 -2.90 26.02
N PRO A 438 -6.51 -4.00 26.77
CA PRO A 438 -7.17 -5.18 26.23
C PRO A 438 -8.52 -4.82 25.59
N LYS A 439 -8.83 -5.43 24.44
CA LYS A 439 -10.06 -5.16 23.65
C LYS A 439 -11.36 -5.12 24.50
N PRO A 440 -11.58 -5.97 25.52
CA PRO A 440 -12.79 -5.89 26.35
C PRO A 440 -12.89 -4.64 27.24
N ILE A 441 -11.75 -4.02 27.60
CA ILE A 441 -11.67 -2.89 28.54
C ILE A 441 -11.67 -1.55 27.79
N ALA A 442 -11.16 -1.52 26.56
CA ALA A 442 -11.04 -0.30 25.76
C ALA A 442 -12.37 0.49 25.60
N PRO A 443 -13.54 -0.14 25.32
CA PRO A 443 -14.81 0.58 25.25
C PRO A 443 -15.21 1.24 26.57
N ALA A 444 -15.00 0.55 27.70
CA ALA A 444 -15.31 1.09 29.02
C ALA A 444 -14.44 2.31 29.33
N MET A 445 -13.15 2.26 29.00
CA MET A 445 -12.24 3.39 29.16
C MET A 445 -12.58 4.57 28.24
N GLY A 446 -13.09 4.32 27.03
CA GLY A 446 -13.63 5.36 26.17
C GLY A 446 -14.84 6.09 26.78
N ILE A 447 -15.79 5.34 27.35
CA ILE A 447 -16.97 5.90 28.01
C ILE A 447 -16.57 6.69 29.26
N VAL A 448 -15.78 6.07 30.14
CA VAL A 448 -15.31 6.67 31.40
C VAL A 448 -14.48 7.90 31.10
N GLY A 449 -13.50 7.81 30.22
CA GLY A 449 -12.63 8.92 29.90
C GLY A 449 -13.35 10.06 29.17
N GLY A 450 -14.20 9.78 28.18
CA GLY A 450 -14.94 10.82 27.45
C GLY A 450 -15.96 11.55 28.33
N LEU A 451 -16.75 10.80 29.12
CA LEU A 451 -17.78 11.36 29.98
C LEU A 451 -17.17 12.08 31.19
N ILE A 452 -16.22 11.45 31.89
CA ILE A 452 -15.64 12.02 33.12
C ILE A 452 -14.77 13.23 32.78
N ILE A 453 -13.90 13.15 31.76
CA ILE A 453 -13.05 14.30 31.41
C ILE A 453 -13.93 15.47 30.96
N GLY A 454 -14.92 15.23 30.09
CA GLY A 454 -15.83 16.28 29.62
C GLY A 454 -16.69 16.87 30.73
N GLN A 455 -17.43 16.03 31.47
CA GLN A 455 -18.36 16.50 32.49
C GLN A 455 -17.65 17.08 33.71
N ALA A 456 -16.61 16.41 34.22
CA ALA A 456 -15.88 16.92 35.38
C ALA A 456 -15.16 18.23 35.06
N ALA A 457 -14.59 18.38 33.86
CA ALA A 457 -13.95 19.64 33.48
C ALA A 457 -14.93 20.80 33.35
N VAL A 458 -16.15 20.54 32.83
CA VAL A 458 -17.22 21.54 32.77
C VAL A 458 -17.74 21.88 34.17
N GLN A 459 -17.96 20.88 35.03
CA GLN A 459 -18.45 21.09 36.40
C GLN A 459 -17.42 21.81 37.28
N ALA A 460 -16.13 21.53 37.08
CA ALA A 460 -15.04 22.23 37.76
C ALA A 460 -14.84 23.67 37.26
N GLY A 461 -15.58 24.08 36.22
CA GLY A 461 -15.44 25.40 35.60
C GLY A 461 -14.08 25.59 34.90
N ILE A 462 -13.37 24.51 34.58
CA ILE A 462 -12.05 24.60 33.93
C ILE A 462 -12.21 24.79 32.41
N ILE A 463 -13.31 24.29 31.85
CA ILE A 463 -13.57 24.27 30.40
C ILE A 463 -15.03 24.66 30.11
N SER A 464 -15.23 25.40 29.02
CA SER A 464 -16.57 25.78 28.56
C SER A 464 -17.33 24.64 27.88
N GLN A 465 -18.66 24.62 28.00
CA GLN A 465 -19.53 23.61 27.37
C GLN A 465 -19.39 23.59 25.84
N PHE A 466 -19.28 24.76 25.21
CA PHE A 466 -19.08 24.85 23.76
C PHE A 466 -17.76 24.24 23.29
N LEU A 467 -16.69 24.40 24.09
CA LEU A 467 -15.41 23.77 23.77
C LEU A 467 -15.52 22.24 23.76
N VAL A 468 -16.25 21.65 24.72
CA VAL A 468 -16.46 20.19 24.75
C VAL A 468 -17.11 19.70 23.47
N ILE A 469 -18.08 20.44 22.92
CA ILE A 469 -18.71 20.10 21.63
C ILE A 469 -17.69 20.14 20.49
N VAL A 470 -16.86 21.20 20.41
CA VAL A 470 -15.83 21.34 19.37
C VAL A 470 -14.83 20.19 19.43
N VAL A 471 -14.33 19.86 20.62
CA VAL A 471 -13.36 18.77 20.82
C VAL A 471 -14.00 17.41 20.51
N ALA A 472 -15.26 17.18 20.90
CA ALA A 472 -15.98 15.95 20.56
C ALA A 472 -16.14 15.77 19.04
N VAL A 473 -16.56 16.82 18.33
CA VAL A 473 -16.67 16.80 16.86
C VAL A 473 -15.30 16.56 16.22
N THR A 474 -14.25 17.19 16.72
CA THR A 474 -12.86 17.01 16.24
C THR A 474 -12.39 15.57 16.44
N ALA A 475 -12.64 14.99 17.63
CA ALA A 475 -12.26 13.62 17.96
C ALA A 475 -12.99 12.59 17.07
N ILE A 476 -14.31 12.73 16.90
CA ILE A 476 -15.14 11.87 16.04
C ILE A 476 -14.69 11.99 14.58
N SER A 477 -14.42 13.21 14.12
CA SER A 477 -13.94 13.46 12.75
C SER A 477 -12.60 12.77 12.49
N SER A 478 -11.70 12.76 13.48
CA SER A 478 -10.42 12.04 13.37
C SER A 478 -10.57 10.51 13.25
N PHE A 479 -11.64 9.91 13.78
CA PHE A 479 -11.89 8.47 13.66
C PHE A 479 -12.48 8.05 12.31
N THR A 480 -12.93 9.02 11.51
CA THR A 480 -13.48 8.75 10.17
C THR A 480 -12.37 8.49 9.13
N ILE A 481 -11.11 8.82 9.47
CA ILE A 481 -9.96 8.65 8.56
C ILE A 481 -9.59 7.15 8.51
N PRO A 482 -9.63 6.51 7.34
CA PRO A 482 -9.48 5.06 7.23
C PRO A 482 -8.06 4.58 7.52
N VAL A 483 -7.04 5.35 7.11
CA VAL A 483 -5.64 5.01 7.33
C VAL A 483 -5.16 5.64 8.63
N TYR A 484 -4.77 4.82 9.60
CA TYR A 484 -4.39 5.27 10.96
C TYR A 484 -3.26 6.32 10.94
N SER A 485 -2.23 6.08 10.15
CA SER A 485 -1.03 6.92 10.04
C SER A 485 -1.30 8.27 9.37
N ALA A 486 -2.25 8.34 8.42
CA ALA A 486 -2.77 9.60 7.89
C ALA A 486 -3.50 10.40 8.99
N GLY A 487 -4.25 9.70 9.85
CA GLY A 487 -4.88 10.30 11.03
C GLY A 487 -3.85 10.90 12.00
N LEU A 488 -2.74 10.20 12.26
CA LEU A 488 -1.66 10.70 13.12
C LEU A 488 -1.05 12.01 12.58
N THR A 489 -0.84 12.09 11.27
CA THR A 489 -0.36 13.30 10.59
C THR A 489 -1.24 14.51 10.88
N LEU A 490 -2.55 14.36 10.70
CA LEU A 490 -3.50 15.46 10.95
C LEU A 490 -3.57 15.85 12.43
N ARG A 491 -3.41 14.89 13.36
CA ARG A 491 -3.38 15.17 14.80
C ARG A 491 -2.19 16.03 15.19
N ILE A 492 -1.01 15.77 14.65
CA ILE A 492 0.20 16.58 14.90
C ILE A 492 0.03 17.98 14.30
N LEU A 493 -0.42 18.06 13.04
CA LEU A 493 -0.64 19.34 12.35
C LEU A 493 -1.70 20.22 13.02
N ARG A 494 -2.71 19.62 13.66
CA ARG A 494 -3.73 20.35 14.43
C ARG A 494 -3.12 21.17 15.56
N PHE A 495 -2.10 20.69 16.28
CA PHE A 495 -1.43 21.50 17.30
C PHE A 495 -0.73 22.72 16.69
N ALA A 496 -0.06 22.55 15.55
CA ALA A 496 0.54 23.67 14.82
C ALA A 496 -0.52 24.68 14.34
N ALA A 497 -1.70 24.21 13.90
CA ALA A 497 -2.82 25.07 13.55
C ALA A 497 -3.33 25.88 14.76
N MET A 498 -3.46 25.25 15.93
CA MET A 498 -3.88 25.91 17.17
C MET A 498 -2.89 26.99 17.61
N PHE A 499 -1.59 26.71 17.57
CA PHE A 499 -0.57 27.72 17.88
C PHE A 499 -0.60 28.88 16.89
N SER A 500 -0.80 28.61 15.60
CA SER A 500 -0.95 29.65 14.58
C SER A 500 -2.16 30.54 14.84
N ALA A 501 -3.29 29.94 15.24
CA ALA A 501 -4.50 30.66 15.64
C ALA A 501 -4.31 31.50 16.91
N ALA A 502 -3.56 30.98 17.90
CA ALA A 502 -3.32 31.68 19.15
C ALA A 502 -2.44 32.91 18.99
N VAL A 503 -1.54 32.93 18.00
CA VAL A 503 -0.64 34.08 17.75
C VAL A 503 -1.27 35.09 16.79
N LEU A 504 -1.93 34.62 15.72
CA LEU A 504 -2.35 35.48 14.60
C LEU A 504 -3.87 35.44 14.33
N GLY A 505 -4.67 34.81 15.19
CA GLY A 505 -6.12 34.69 15.01
C GLY A 505 -6.49 33.97 13.71
N LEU A 506 -7.53 34.46 13.03
CA LEU A 506 -8.05 33.82 11.80
C LEU A 506 -7.04 33.88 10.66
N PHE A 507 -6.28 34.98 10.59
CA PHE A 507 -5.22 35.14 9.61
C PHE A 507 -4.16 34.03 9.76
N GLY A 508 -3.79 33.68 10.99
CA GLY A 508 -2.89 32.57 11.28
C GLY A 508 -3.40 31.23 10.78
N VAL A 509 -4.68 30.94 10.98
CA VAL A 509 -5.32 29.70 10.51
C VAL A 509 -5.28 29.62 8.97
N VAL A 510 -5.60 30.71 8.29
CA VAL A 510 -5.57 30.77 6.82
C VAL A 510 -4.14 30.60 6.30
N MET A 511 -3.16 31.28 6.90
CA MET A 511 -1.75 31.13 6.53
C MET A 511 -1.23 29.71 6.75
N PHE A 512 -1.58 29.09 7.88
CA PHE A 512 -1.24 27.69 8.16
C PHE A 512 -1.85 26.75 7.12
N PHE A 513 -3.13 26.93 6.78
CA PHE A 513 -3.79 26.13 5.76
C PHE A 513 -3.13 26.27 4.39
N LEU A 514 -2.81 27.49 3.97
CA LEU A 514 -2.09 27.75 2.72
C LEU A 514 -0.69 27.14 2.72
N LEU A 515 0.02 27.15 3.85
CA LEU A 515 1.32 26.50 4.00
C LEU A 515 1.18 24.99 3.79
N VAL A 516 0.20 24.35 4.43
CA VAL A 516 -0.09 22.93 4.26
C VAL A 516 -0.41 22.61 2.79
N CYS A 517 -1.29 23.38 2.15
CA CYS A 517 -1.61 23.20 0.73
C CYS A 517 -0.37 23.33 -0.17
N THR A 518 0.48 24.32 0.09
CA THR A 518 1.71 24.55 -0.67
C THR A 518 2.71 23.41 -0.48
N HIS A 519 2.84 22.89 0.74
CA HIS A 519 3.69 21.73 1.03
C HIS A 519 3.19 20.49 0.29
N LEU A 520 1.89 20.21 0.38
CA LEU A 520 1.26 19.08 -0.33
C LEU A 520 1.47 19.17 -1.84
N ALA A 521 1.27 20.35 -2.44
CA ALA A 521 1.43 20.55 -3.88
C ALA A 521 2.87 20.39 -4.38
N ARG A 522 3.87 20.55 -3.50
CA ARG A 522 5.29 20.33 -3.81
C ARG A 522 5.75 18.90 -3.53
N LEU A 523 4.98 18.14 -2.77
CA LEU A 523 5.33 16.78 -2.39
C LEU A 523 5.13 15.85 -3.60
N SER A 524 6.08 14.97 -3.80
CA SER A 524 6.01 13.89 -4.78
C SER A 524 6.26 12.56 -4.07
N SER A 525 5.67 11.49 -4.61
CA SER A 525 5.91 10.12 -4.21
C SER A 525 6.36 9.35 -5.45
N PHE A 526 7.61 8.91 -5.50
CA PHE A 526 8.17 8.13 -6.62
C PHE A 526 7.90 8.77 -7.98
N GLY A 527 8.12 10.09 -8.06
CA GLY A 527 7.92 10.89 -9.28
C GLY A 527 6.47 11.29 -9.57
N VAL A 528 5.48 10.77 -8.84
CA VAL A 528 4.07 11.15 -8.98
C VAL A 528 3.71 12.27 -8.00
N SER A 529 2.95 13.27 -8.46
CA SER A 529 2.47 14.37 -7.61
C SER A 529 1.55 13.84 -6.50
N TYR A 530 1.84 14.21 -5.26
CA TYR A 530 1.11 13.70 -4.09
C TYR A 530 -0.36 14.16 -4.04
N VAL A 531 -0.70 15.27 -4.69
CA VAL A 531 -2.07 15.81 -4.75
C VAL A 531 -2.73 15.53 -6.10
N ALA A 532 -2.17 14.68 -6.95
CA ALA A 532 -2.86 14.24 -8.17
C ALA A 532 -4.17 13.50 -7.80
N PRO A 533 -5.27 13.74 -8.53
CA PRO A 533 -5.42 14.51 -9.77
C PRO A 533 -5.83 15.99 -9.60
N ALA A 534 -5.74 16.56 -8.40
CA ALA A 534 -6.01 17.98 -8.19
C ALA A 534 -4.87 18.85 -8.75
N VAL A 535 -3.62 18.40 -8.61
CA VAL A 535 -2.44 19.05 -9.20
C VAL A 535 -1.52 17.99 -9.81
N PRO A 536 -1.33 17.93 -11.14
CA PRO A 536 -1.93 18.80 -12.17
C PRO A 536 -3.45 18.59 -12.30
N TYR A 537 -4.17 19.63 -12.73
CA TYR A 537 -5.63 19.58 -12.86
C TYR A 537 -6.06 18.61 -13.97
N GLN A 538 -6.51 17.42 -13.58
CA GLN A 538 -7.02 16.40 -14.49
C GLN A 538 -8.52 16.17 -14.25
N PHE A 539 -9.37 17.05 -14.80
CA PHE A 539 -10.83 17.02 -14.58
C PHE A 539 -11.48 15.66 -14.92
N GLY A 540 -10.92 14.91 -15.87
CA GLY A 540 -11.39 13.58 -16.22
C GLY A 540 -11.26 12.55 -15.09
N GLU A 541 -10.34 12.76 -14.14
CA GLU A 541 -10.07 11.88 -13.01
C GLU A 541 -10.79 12.31 -11.72
N TRP A 542 -11.36 13.51 -11.71
CA TRP A 542 -12.14 13.98 -10.55
C TRP A 542 -13.37 13.11 -10.27
N LYS A 543 -13.80 12.34 -11.28
CA LYS A 543 -14.82 11.30 -11.20
C LYS A 543 -14.47 10.12 -10.29
N ASP A 544 -13.21 10.01 -9.86
CA ASP A 544 -12.74 9.00 -8.88
C ASP A 544 -11.96 9.66 -7.72
N PHE A 545 -11.88 10.99 -7.67
CA PHE A 545 -11.19 11.74 -6.62
C PHE A 545 -12.11 12.00 -5.42
N ILE A 546 -13.02 12.99 -5.54
CA ILE A 546 -14.01 13.35 -4.49
C ILE A 546 -15.33 12.66 -4.76
N ILE A 547 -15.78 12.66 -6.01
CA ILE A 547 -16.99 11.97 -6.45
C ILE A 547 -16.57 10.57 -6.88
N ARG A 548 -17.35 9.56 -6.49
CA ARG A 548 -17.17 8.18 -6.95
C ARG A 548 -18.20 7.91 -8.03
N ALA A 549 -17.82 8.07 -9.29
CA ALA A 549 -18.71 7.85 -10.42
C ALA A 549 -19.12 6.36 -10.56
N PRO A 550 -20.20 6.05 -11.29
CA PRO A 550 -20.53 4.67 -11.63
C PRO A 550 -19.36 3.95 -12.33
N LEU A 551 -19.10 2.68 -11.98
CA LEU A 551 -17.99 1.88 -12.54
C LEU A 551 -17.98 1.88 -14.08
N ASN A 552 -19.16 1.92 -14.73
CA ASN A 552 -19.29 1.95 -16.19
C ASN A 552 -18.69 3.21 -16.85
N MET A 553 -18.56 4.31 -16.11
CA MET A 553 -17.96 5.57 -16.56
C MET A 553 -16.45 5.63 -16.26
N MET A 554 -15.92 4.70 -15.46
CA MET A 554 -14.52 4.61 -15.07
C MET A 554 -13.77 3.60 -15.95
N ARG A 555 -13.66 3.94 -17.24
CA ARG A 555 -13.04 3.06 -18.26
C ARG A 555 -11.51 3.15 -18.34
N LYS A 556 -10.93 4.28 -17.97
CA LYS A 556 -9.48 4.50 -18.05
C LYS A 556 -8.82 4.29 -16.69
N ARG A 557 -7.59 3.78 -16.70
CA ARG A 557 -6.70 3.79 -15.53
C ARG A 557 -6.19 5.21 -15.25
N PRO A 558 -5.76 5.51 -14.02
CA PRO A 558 -5.21 6.83 -13.69
C PRO A 558 -4.00 7.16 -14.58
N GLU A 559 -3.97 8.34 -15.18
CA GLU A 559 -2.87 8.82 -16.02
C GLU A 559 -1.62 9.15 -15.18
N MET A 560 -1.82 9.51 -13.92
CA MET A 560 -0.77 9.80 -12.96
C MET A 560 0.21 8.63 -12.70
N SER A 561 -0.23 7.38 -12.85
CA SER A 561 0.65 6.20 -12.72
C SER A 561 1.35 5.83 -14.04
N SER A 562 1.16 6.62 -15.11
CA SER A 562 1.71 6.39 -16.44
C SER A 562 1.60 4.93 -16.94
N PRO A 563 0.42 4.29 -16.85
CA PRO A 563 0.30 2.88 -17.13
C PRO A 563 0.50 2.57 -18.62
N ILE A 564 1.12 1.43 -18.91
CA ILE A 564 1.32 0.93 -20.28
C ILE A 564 -0.03 0.67 -20.95
N ASP A 565 -0.89 -0.12 -20.30
CA ASP A 565 -2.29 -0.29 -20.69
C ASP A 565 -3.18 0.77 -20.02
N LYS A 566 -3.81 1.62 -20.82
CA LYS A 566 -4.64 2.73 -20.31
C LYS A 566 -6.08 2.34 -20.02
N ASP A 567 -6.59 1.21 -20.52
CA ASP A 567 -8.01 0.86 -20.46
C ASP A 567 -8.30 -0.25 -19.44
N ARG A 568 -9.20 0.01 -18.50
CA ARG A 568 -9.66 -0.95 -17.48
C ARG A 568 -10.53 -2.08 -18.06
N LYS A 569 -11.00 -1.95 -19.31
CA LYS A 569 -11.81 -2.96 -20.01
C LYS A 569 -11.13 -3.32 -21.32
N LYS A 570 -10.72 -4.59 -21.47
CA LYS A 570 -10.61 -5.23 -22.77
C LYS A 570 -11.94 -5.87 -23.13
#